data_AF-A0A8X7YP40-F1
#
_entry.id   AF-A0A8X7YP40-F1
#
_cell.length_a   1.000
_cell.length_b   1.000
_cell.length_c   1.000
_cell.angle_alpha   90.00
_cell.angle_beta   90.00
_cell.angle_gamma   90.00
#
_symmetry.space_group_name_H-M   'P 1'
#
loop_
_entity.id
_entity.type
_entity.pdbx_description
1 polymer ?
#
loop_
_entity_poly.entity_id
_entity_poly.type
_entity_poly.pdbx_seq_one_letter_code
_entity_poly.pdbx_strand_id
1 'polypeptide(L)'
;MDLHLKNLFGRFQEQFGSGPGLGPGSSTCLMKVEGVSPNFIKSIYKGSAALYRTEPWKRLRPCHLFGIRVGKDSDWSGKKQPFPCVQFIGGDGGDVGFYMFRSESDAKKMTGPRETIRVPNVELLRVSYEPEALMFPSNKRMIKSLSLEASGTDRFPVIDVARCMSSGELRFRNPTLEELRFVYAFMRAISLVHPLLQEDKDGAPKWSRMMYFETFIETVDVQWPPEMAKGHDLVAVTVSHPPGQAYEEKASSTASSTPTKYAEPPREEVFVDVRVNSNGVLRQCTLCEKEVHGDQSQCCAQCRAVVYCSSLCQKQHWKETHKSMCGLYKAMMEREEELAMKIFLFPCSADQPCKWLESLGIHQKGMWRRKCGCYAHCPLGLLPVKGGLWDSWGGLDDEEYPRDSPFHNHVRDGISSPILLSGWSEYYNLRSLPLSSPVADILSHPFTVYYILTALTISSKNLLLKGKEVILHYLGPEGELDWMPAFAEIGHLLNGSGNIHIVMVGPEVPTNLSGTTSGISSRVRVNLVRGNYQDEATYLPSPHIIVALNCGLESYSAWGGALELIKSRGVPAFFTEQSEILCANAKQVLRGAGLHITQPVTPNPFRSPVKTHCLSNNLPSYSNGFVLGVNT
;
A
#
# COMPACT_ATOMS: atom_id res chain seq x y z
N MET A 1 28.61 39.16 -33.78
CA MET A 1 28.27 37.95 -33.01
C MET A 1 27.92 36.87 -34.02
N ASP A 2 28.87 35.96 -34.25
CA ASP A 2 29.05 35.24 -35.50
C ASP A 2 28.00 34.18 -35.84
N LEU A 3 27.74 34.04 -37.14
CA LEU A 3 27.01 32.92 -37.76
C LEU A 3 27.59 31.57 -37.31
N HIS A 4 28.89 31.54 -37.01
CA HIS A 4 29.59 30.40 -36.44
C HIS A 4 29.09 30.05 -35.03
N LEU A 5 28.83 31.02 -34.16
CA LEU A 5 28.23 30.79 -32.84
C LEU A 5 26.79 30.28 -32.96
N LYS A 6 26.00 30.77 -33.93
CA LYS A 6 24.63 30.29 -34.15
C LYS A 6 24.59 28.84 -34.65
N ASN A 7 25.53 28.47 -35.53
CA ASN A 7 25.70 27.08 -35.98
C ASN A 7 26.32 26.20 -34.88
N LEU A 8 27.20 26.76 -34.05
CA LEU A 8 27.77 26.08 -32.90
C LEU A 8 26.71 25.82 -31.83
N PHE A 9 25.85 26.80 -31.50
CA PHE A 9 24.71 26.66 -30.60
C PHE A 9 23.61 25.76 -31.16
N GLY A 10 23.36 25.81 -32.47
CA GLY A 10 22.46 24.87 -33.16
C GLY A 10 22.98 23.43 -33.03
N ARG A 11 24.26 23.19 -33.31
CA ARG A 11 24.92 21.89 -33.08
C ARG A 11 25.00 21.54 -31.60
N PHE A 12 25.18 22.51 -30.69
CA PHE A 12 25.20 22.28 -29.24
C PHE A 12 23.81 21.88 -28.72
N GLN A 13 22.73 22.46 -29.24
CA GLN A 13 21.35 22.07 -28.94
C GLN A 13 20.95 20.75 -29.60
N GLU A 14 21.46 20.43 -30.79
CA GLU A 14 21.29 19.12 -31.42
C GLU A 14 22.07 18.01 -30.70
N GLN A 15 23.21 18.35 -30.09
CA GLN A 15 24.13 17.40 -29.45
C GLN A 15 23.89 17.23 -27.94
N PHE A 16 23.25 18.21 -27.27
CA PHE A 16 23.02 18.21 -25.82
C PHE A 16 21.60 18.59 -25.39
N GLY A 17 20.66 18.68 -26.34
CA GLY A 17 19.21 18.69 -26.08
C GLY A 17 18.69 17.27 -25.95
N SER A 18 17.80 17.07 -25.01
CA SER A 18 17.93 15.90 -24.18
C SER A 18 16.95 14.79 -24.64
N GLY A 19 17.49 13.60 -24.98
CA GLY A 19 16.74 12.39 -25.35
C GLY A 19 16.90 11.95 -26.83
N PRO A 20 17.08 10.64 -27.13
CA PRO A 20 17.55 10.20 -28.45
C PRO A 20 16.47 10.27 -29.54
N GLY A 21 16.76 11.00 -30.63
CA GLY A 21 16.14 10.82 -31.95
C GLY A 21 15.57 12.08 -32.64
N LEU A 22 14.99 13.03 -31.91
CA LEU A 22 14.15 14.10 -32.52
C LEU A 22 14.36 15.52 -31.94
N GLY A 23 15.40 15.77 -31.15
CA GLY A 23 15.72 17.12 -30.63
C GLY A 23 14.69 17.67 -29.61
N PRO A 24 14.92 18.89 -29.09
CA PRO A 24 14.07 19.49 -28.06
C PRO A 24 12.62 19.60 -28.54
N GLY A 25 11.67 19.29 -27.65
CA GLY A 25 10.24 19.38 -27.94
C GLY A 25 9.80 20.81 -28.20
N SER A 26 8.59 20.98 -28.74
CA SER A 26 7.97 22.30 -28.65
C SER A 26 7.57 22.52 -27.21
N SER A 27 8.01 23.61 -26.59
CA SER A 27 7.63 23.94 -25.21
C SER A 27 6.18 24.45 -25.14
N THR A 28 5.27 23.54 -25.50
CA THR A 28 3.84 23.68 -25.47
C THR A 28 3.43 24.06 -24.05
N CYS A 29 2.77 25.20 -23.93
CA CYS A 29 2.05 25.56 -22.72
C CYS A 29 0.68 24.91 -22.80
N LEU A 30 0.38 23.94 -21.93
CA LEU A 30 -0.88 23.19 -21.98
C LEU A 30 -2.09 24.13 -21.89
N MET A 31 -1.98 25.28 -21.22
CA MET A 31 -3.03 26.31 -21.22
C MET A 31 -3.45 26.83 -22.61
N LYS A 32 -2.68 26.56 -23.68
CA LYS A 32 -3.02 26.90 -25.07
C LYS A 32 -3.77 25.78 -25.79
N VAL A 33 -4.01 24.63 -25.15
CA VAL A 33 -4.78 23.53 -25.72
C VAL A 33 -6.26 23.85 -25.57
N GLU A 34 -6.98 23.82 -26.68
CA GLU A 34 -8.41 24.15 -26.71
C GLU A 34 -9.21 23.16 -25.84
N GLY A 35 -10.09 23.69 -24.98
CA GLY A 35 -10.95 22.89 -24.11
C GLY A 35 -10.27 22.25 -22.90
N VAL A 36 -8.97 22.46 -22.66
CA VAL A 36 -8.28 21.93 -21.48
C VAL A 36 -8.60 22.78 -20.24
N SER A 37 -8.91 22.13 -19.12
CA SER A 37 -9.10 22.82 -17.83
C SER A 37 -7.79 22.86 -17.03
N PRO A 38 -7.57 23.91 -16.20
CA PRO A 38 -6.41 23.96 -15.30
C PRO A 38 -6.33 22.77 -14.34
N ASN A 39 -7.47 22.25 -13.88
CA ASN A 39 -7.48 21.06 -13.02
C ASN A 39 -7.08 19.80 -13.78
N PHE A 40 -7.49 19.65 -15.05
CA PHE A 40 -7.03 18.52 -15.84
C PHE A 40 -5.52 18.59 -16.10
N ILE A 41 -4.96 19.80 -16.28
CA ILE A 41 -3.50 20.00 -16.33
C ILE A 41 -2.83 19.51 -15.04
N LYS A 42 -3.38 19.86 -13.86
CA LYS A 42 -2.87 19.33 -12.57
C LYS A 42 -2.90 17.80 -12.55
N SER A 43 -3.99 17.18 -13.01
CA SER A 43 -4.12 15.72 -13.07
C SER A 43 -3.09 15.06 -13.99
N ILE A 44 -2.78 15.67 -15.14
CA ILE A 44 -1.70 15.23 -16.04
C ILE A 44 -0.34 15.26 -15.32
N TYR A 45 -0.03 16.36 -14.64
CA TYR A 45 1.25 16.51 -13.93
C TYR A 45 1.38 15.52 -12.76
N LYS A 46 0.29 15.28 -12.01
CA LYS A 46 0.23 14.23 -10.99
C LYS A 46 0.45 12.83 -11.56
N GLY A 47 -0.20 12.51 -12.68
CA GLY A 47 -0.02 11.23 -13.37
C GLY A 47 1.41 11.04 -13.88
N SER A 48 2.03 12.12 -14.35
CA SER A 48 3.43 12.13 -14.79
C SER A 48 4.40 11.92 -13.62
N ALA A 49 4.19 12.59 -12.49
CA ALA A 49 4.99 12.40 -11.28
C ALA A 49 4.85 10.97 -10.72
N ALA A 50 3.63 10.39 -10.78
CA ALA A 50 3.38 9.01 -10.40
C ALA A 50 4.17 8.01 -11.26
N LEU A 51 4.20 8.20 -12.58
CA LEU A 51 4.99 7.37 -13.48
C LEU A 51 6.49 7.48 -13.16
N TYR A 52 6.99 8.71 -13.00
CA TYR A 52 8.39 8.97 -12.69
C TYR A 52 8.85 8.26 -11.40
N ARG A 53 7.98 8.20 -10.38
CA ARG A 53 8.24 7.52 -9.10
C ARG A 53 8.46 6.01 -9.22
N THR A 54 7.97 5.38 -10.28
CA THR A 54 8.21 3.95 -10.53
C THR A 54 9.60 3.67 -11.11
N GLU A 55 10.39 4.71 -11.38
CA GLU A 55 11.73 4.65 -11.98
C GLU A 55 11.80 3.82 -13.27
N PRO A 56 10.88 4.02 -14.24
CA PRO A 56 10.76 3.15 -15.41
C PRO A 56 12.04 3.10 -16.24
N TRP A 57 12.77 4.20 -16.33
CA TRP A 57 14.00 4.29 -17.13
C TRP A 57 15.22 3.61 -16.50
N LYS A 58 15.12 3.07 -15.28
CA LYS A 58 16.13 2.14 -14.76
C LYS A 58 16.05 0.80 -15.47
N ARG A 59 14.85 0.35 -15.81
CA ARG A 59 14.56 -1.01 -16.30
C ARG A 59 14.16 -1.04 -17.78
N LEU A 60 13.35 -0.08 -18.21
CA LEU A 60 12.88 0.07 -19.58
C LEU A 60 13.90 0.80 -20.44
N ARG A 61 13.86 0.51 -21.73
CA ARG A 61 14.80 0.99 -22.77
C ARG A 61 14.05 1.15 -24.10
N PRO A 62 14.57 1.88 -25.09
CA PRO A 62 13.90 2.12 -26.39
C PRO A 62 13.43 0.88 -27.15
N CYS A 63 14.04 -0.27 -26.92
CA CYS A 63 13.64 -1.55 -27.50
C CYS A 63 12.36 -2.16 -26.88
N HIS A 64 11.94 -1.71 -25.70
CA HIS A 64 10.76 -2.22 -24.99
C HIS A 64 9.51 -1.51 -25.49
N LEU A 65 8.81 -2.15 -26.43
CA LEU A 65 7.57 -1.65 -27.02
C LEU A 65 6.35 -2.26 -26.31
N PHE A 66 5.36 -1.43 -26.00
CA PHE A 66 4.14 -1.83 -25.30
C PHE A 66 2.89 -1.63 -26.16
N GLY A 67 1.96 -2.58 -26.11
CA GLY A 67 0.62 -2.45 -26.64
C GLY A 67 -0.31 -1.81 -25.62
N ILE A 68 -1.19 -0.91 -26.05
CA ILE A 68 -2.14 -0.22 -25.16
C ILE A 68 -3.54 -0.27 -25.76
N ARG A 69 -4.51 -0.56 -24.89
CA ARG A 69 -5.93 -0.41 -25.19
C ARG A 69 -6.61 0.37 -24.07
N VAL A 70 -7.20 1.52 -24.38
CA VAL A 70 -7.95 2.34 -23.40
C VAL A 70 -9.44 2.30 -23.76
N GLY A 71 -10.22 1.57 -22.97
CA GLY A 71 -11.66 1.41 -23.18
C GLY A 71 -12.00 0.75 -24.52
N LYS A 72 -13.19 1.07 -25.04
CA LYS A 72 -13.67 0.60 -26.34
C LYS A 72 -13.39 1.64 -27.42
N ASP A 73 -13.24 1.19 -28.66
CA ASP A 73 -13.06 2.09 -29.81
C ASP A 73 -14.21 3.11 -29.94
N SER A 74 -15.44 2.72 -29.57
CA SER A 74 -16.62 3.59 -29.55
C SER A 74 -16.53 4.78 -28.60
N ASP A 75 -15.60 4.76 -27.65
CA ASP A 75 -15.48 5.78 -26.61
C ASP A 75 -14.70 7.02 -27.13
N TRP A 76 -14.14 6.92 -28.33
CA TRP A 76 -13.31 7.92 -28.99
C TRP A 76 -14.05 8.61 -30.14
N SER A 77 -13.74 9.88 -30.39
CA SER A 77 -14.45 10.75 -31.35
C SER A 77 -14.50 10.18 -32.78
N GLY A 78 -13.46 9.44 -33.18
CA GLY A 78 -13.36 8.74 -34.47
C GLY A 78 -13.83 7.28 -34.46
N LYS A 79 -14.48 6.82 -33.38
CA LYS A 79 -14.79 5.39 -33.12
C LYS A 79 -13.56 4.49 -33.25
N LYS A 80 -12.40 5.02 -32.86
CA LYS A 80 -11.11 4.34 -32.87
C LYS A 80 -10.19 5.02 -31.88
N GLN A 81 -9.55 4.22 -31.03
CA GLN A 81 -8.57 4.75 -30.08
C GLN A 81 -7.33 5.34 -30.79
N PRO A 82 -6.71 6.40 -30.25
CA PRO A 82 -5.70 7.16 -30.96
C PRO A 82 -4.30 6.52 -31.01
N PHE A 83 -3.88 5.78 -29.97
CA PHE A 83 -2.51 5.26 -29.88
C PHE A 83 -2.43 3.80 -29.39
N PRO A 84 -2.29 2.81 -30.30
CA PRO A 84 -2.19 1.41 -29.89
C PRO A 84 -0.81 0.99 -29.35
N CYS A 85 0.24 1.80 -29.51
CA CYS A 85 1.60 1.42 -29.13
C CYS A 85 2.37 2.54 -28.44
N VAL A 86 3.20 2.20 -27.45
CA VAL A 86 4.11 3.12 -26.75
C VAL A 86 5.51 2.56 -26.63
N GLN A 87 6.49 3.45 -26.77
CA GLN A 87 7.92 3.20 -26.57
C GLN A 87 8.45 4.12 -25.47
N PHE A 88 9.17 3.56 -24.49
CA PHE A 88 9.91 4.36 -23.51
C PHE A 88 11.24 4.84 -24.09
N ILE A 89 11.63 6.07 -23.79
CA ILE A 89 12.92 6.65 -24.20
C ILE A 89 13.73 7.08 -22.98
N GLY A 90 15.06 7.06 -23.12
CA GLY A 90 15.98 7.42 -22.05
C GLY A 90 16.52 6.24 -21.24
N GLY A 91 17.42 6.54 -20.32
CA GLY A 91 18.31 5.58 -19.67
C GLY A 91 19.74 5.74 -20.18
N ASP A 92 20.73 5.56 -19.29
CA ASP A 92 22.17 5.65 -19.59
C ASP A 92 22.69 7.04 -20.01
N GLY A 93 22.08 8.13 -19.52
CA GLY A 93 22.61 9.51 -19.61
C GLY A 93 21.91 10.47 -20.58
N GLY A 94 20.85 10.03 -21.29
CA GLY A 94 19.96 10.90 -22.08
C GLY A 94 18.68 11.30 -21.33
N ASP A 95 17.83 12.16 -21.92
CA ASP A 95 16.52 12.44 -21.32
C ASP A 95 15.62 11.22 -21.30
N VAL A 96 14.72 11.30 -20.34
CA VAL A 96 13.72 10.32 -20.04
C VAL A 96 12.34 10.77 -20.53
N GLY A 97 11.56 9.83 -21.07
CA GLY A 97 10.24 10.08 -21.62
C GLY A 97 9.61 8.84 -22.23
N PHE A 98 8.55 9.03 -23.00
CA PHE A 98 7.95 8.00 -23.85
C PHE A 98 7.25 8.60 -25.07
N TYR A 99 7.13 7.79 -26.12
CA TYR A 99 6.49 8.11 -27.39
C TYR A 99 5.28 7.23 -27.63
N MET A 100 4.18 7.80 -28.14
CA MET A 100 2.98 7.06 -28.52
C MET A 100 2.78 7.10 -30.04
N PHE A 101 2.47 5.95 -30.63
CA PHE A 101 2.34 5.76 -32.08
C PHE A 101 0.90 5.46 -32.47
N ARG A 102 0.47 5.99 -33.61
CA ARG A 102 -0.88 5.78 -34.17
C ARG A 102 -1.07 4.41 -34.84
N SER A 103 0.02 3.70 -35.13
CA SER A 103 -0.01 2.32 -35.63
C SER A 103 1.20 1.52 -35.15
N GLU A 104 1.02 0.20 -35.00
CA GLU A 104 2.13 -0.72 -34.70
C GLU A 104 3.17 -0.75 -35.83
N SER A 105 2.73 -0.54 -37.08
CA SER A 105 3.63 -0.48 -38.23
C SER A 105 4.56 0.73 -38.17
N ASP A 106 4.05 1.88 -37.72
CA ASP A 106 4.84 3.10 -37.55
C ASP A 106 5.78 2.94 -36.35
N ALA A 107 5.30 2.35 -35.25
CA ALA A 107 6.13 2.03 -34.09
C ALA A 107 7.33 1.15 -34.49
N LYS A 108 7.11 0.08 -35.26
CA LYS A 108 8.18 -0.80 -35.75
C LYS A 108 9.18 -0.09 -36.66
N LYS A 109 8.73 0.81 -37.53
CA LYS A 109 9.61 1.59 -38.42
C LYS A 109 10.43 2.65 -37.69
N MET A 110 9.85 3.23 -36.62
CA MET A 110 10.46 4.32 -35.86
C MET A 110 11.26 3.86 -34.64
N THR A 111 11.15 2.59 -34.24
CA THR A 111 11.86 2.03 -33.09
C THR A 111 13.23 1.51 -33.52
N GLY A 112 14.30 2.19 -33.09
CA GLY A 112 15.69 1.71 -33.25
C GLY A 112 16.27 1.17 -31.93
N PRO A 113 17.42 0.47 -31.97
CA PRO A 113 18.06 -0.12 -30.79
C PRO A 113 18.50 0.90 -29.73
N ARG A 114 18.81 2.14 -30.15
CA ARG A 114 19.33 3.21 -29.26
C ARG A 114 18.67 4.57 -29.47
N GLU A 115 17.86 4.72 -30.51
CA GLU A 115 17.23 5.99 -30.87
C GLU A 115 15.95 5.79 -31.68
N THR A 116 15.15 6.85 -31.77
CA THR A 116 13.97 6.88 -32.64
C THR A 116 14.35 7.32 -34.04
N ILE A 117 14.01 6.48 -35.01
CA ILE A 117 14.30 6.69 -36.43
C ILE A 117 13.34 7.73 -36.99
N ARG A 118 13.89 8.74 -37.68
CA ARG A 118 13.10 9.76 -38.38
C ARG A 118 12.43 9.15 -39.62
N VAL A 119 11.14 8.86 -39.51
CA VAL A 119 10.32 8.40 -40.64
C VAL A 119 9.53 9.59 -41.20
N PRO A 120 9.69 9.93 -42.49
CA PRO A 120 8.96 11.01 -43.12
C PRO A 120 7.45 10.83 -43.02
N ASN A 121 6.76 11.93 -42.75
CA ASN A 121 5.31 12.09 -42.73
C ASN A 121 4.55 11.31 -41.65
N VAL A 122 5.24 10.70 -40.67
CA VAL A 122 4.62 10.05 -39.50
C VAL A 122 4.54 11.04 -38.33
N GLU A 123 3.35 11.18 -37.73
CA GLU A 123 3.16 11.92 -36.48
C GLU A 123 3.32 10.98 -35.28
N LEU A 124 4.00 11.45 -34.24
CA LEU A 124 4.06 10.77 -32.95
C LEU A 124 3.82 11.75 -31.79
N LEU A 125 3.14 11.26 -30.75
CA LEU A 125 2.90 12.03 -29.52
C LEU A 125 4.06 11.80 -28.55
N ARG A 126 4.64 12.89 -28.06
CA ARG A 126 5.83 12.88 -27.20
C ARG A 126 5.47 13.31 -25.80
N VAL A 127 6.00 12.60 -24.81
CA VAL A 127 6.03 13.02 -23.41
C VAL A 127 7.46 12.93 -22.90
N SER A 128 8.08 14.09 -22.70
CA SER A 128 9.49 14.24 -22.27
C SER A 128 9.56 14.90 -20.90
N TYR A 129 10.54 14.56 -20.06
CA TYR A 129 10.69 15.13 -18.72
C TYR A 129 11.85 16.12 -18.66
N GLU A 130 11.53 17.41 -18.78
CA GLU A 130 12.53 18.48 -18.86
C GLU A 130 12.78 19.13 -17.48
N PRO A 131 14.05 19.43 -17.12
CA PRO A 131 14.38 20.23 -15.94
C PRO A 131 13.76 21.63 -16.01
N GLU A 132 13.27 22.15 -14.88
CA GLU A 132 12.65 23.48 -14.79
C GLU A 132 13.58 24.55 -15.36
N ALA A 133 14.89 24.46 -15.12
CA ALA A 133 15.88 25.41 -15.62
C ALA A 133 15.80 25.61 -17.15
N LEU A 134 15.55 24.53 -17.90
CA LEU A 134 15.51 24.52 -19.37
C LEU A 134 14.14 24.89 -19.95
N MET A 135 13.11 24.98 -19.11
CA MET A 135 11.76 25.29 -19.58
C MET A 135 11.57 26.75 -20.00
N PHE A 136 10.70 26.96 -21.00
CA PHE A 136 10.32 28.29 -21.47
C PHE A 136 9.56 29.09 -20.41
N PRO A 137 9.64 30.44 -20.43
CA PRO A 137 8.98 31.30 -19.45
C PRO A 137 7.46 31.12 -19.33
N SER A 138 6.77 30.70 -20.40
CA SER A 138 5.33 30.41 -20.35
C SER A 138 5.02 29.16 -19.53
N ASN A 139 5.84 28.12 -19.64
CA ASN A 139 5.68 26.88 -18.89
C ASN A 139 6.05 27.07 -17.42
N LYS A 140 7.14 27.80 -17.15
CA LYS A 140 7.50 28.22 -15.77
C LYS A 140 6.37 29.00 -15.10
N ARG A 141 5.75 29.94 -15.82
CA ARG A 141 4.58 30.69 -15.32
C ARG A 141 3.39 29.77 -15.06
N MET A 142 3.06 28.87 -15.98
CA MET A 142 1.99 27.89 -15.82
C MET A 142 2.22 27.02 -14.58
N ILE A 143 3.41 26.42 -14.44
CA ILE A 143 3.81 25.58 -13.31
C ILE A 143 3.65 26.32 -11.99
N LYS A 144 4.19 27.54 -11.89
CA LYS A 144 4.08 28.36 -10.68
C LYS A 144 2.64 28.78 -10.38
N SER A 145 1.88 29.18 -11.39
CA SER A 145 0.50 29.67 -11.22
C SER A 145 -0.48 28.58 -10.81
N LEU A 146 -0.25 27.35 -11.25
CA LEU A 146 -1.13 26.21 -10.96
C LEU A 146 -0.56 25.30 -9.86
N SER A 147 0.60 25.64 -9.29
CA SER A 147 1.32 24.81 -8.31
C SER A 147 1.47 23.36 -8.80
N LEU A 148 1.96 23.18 -10.02
CA LEU A 148 2.06 21.87 -10.65
C LEU A 148 3.14 21.01 -9.99
N GLU A 149 2.86 19.72 -9.82
CA GLU A 149 3.75 18.75 -9.19
C GLU A 149 4.97 18.46 -10.06
N ALA A 150 6.16 18.43 -9.46
CA ALA A 150 7.40 18.04 -10.12
C ALA A 150 7.51 16.51 -10.21
N SER A 151 8.07 16.04 -11.32
CA SER A 151 8.50 14.66 -11.51
C SER A 151 9.95 14.52 -11.04
N GLY A 152 10.16 13.84 -9.92
CA GLY A 152 11.48 13.79 -9.29
C GLY A 152 11.82 15.09 -8.55
N THR A 153 13.02 15.62 -8.75
CA THR A 153 13.51 16.81 -8.05
C THR A 153 13.07 18.12 -8.69
N ASP A 154 13.17 18.21 -10.01
CA ASP A 154 13.08 19.47 -10.75
C ASP A 154 12.61 19.27 -12.20
N ARG A 155 12.07 18.10 -12.55
CA ARG A 155 11.61 17.83 -13.92
C ARG A 155 10.10 17.93 -14.05
N PHE A 156 9.65 18.29 -15.24
CA PHE A 156 8.23 18.43 -15.55
C PHE A 156 7.93 17.86 -16.94
N PRO A 157 6.73 17.27 -17.15
CA PRO A 157 6.35 16.76 -18.46
C PRO A 157 6.19 17.89 -19.47
N VAL A 158 6.78 17.69 -20.65
CA VAL A 158 6.53 18.44 -21.87
C VAL A 158 5.84 17.51 -22.85
N ILE A 159 4.68 17.95 -23.34
CA ILE A 159 3.82 17.16 -24.21
C ILE A 159 3.63 17.89 -25.54
N ASP A 160 4.02 17.25 -26.63
CA ASP A 160 3.88 17.78 -27.98
C ASP A 160 3.67 16.67 -29.00
N VAL A 161 3.24 17.04 -30.20
CA VAL A 161 3.21 16.13 -31.35
C VAL A 161 4.25 16.57 -32.36
N ALA A 162 5.14 15.64 -32.71
CA ALA A 162 6.21 15.87 -33.68
C ALA A 162 5.96 15.11 -34.99
N ARG A 163 6.36 15.73 -36.10
CA ARG A 163 6.32 15.16 -37.45
C ARG A 163 7.61 15.48 -38.20
N CYS A 164 8.22 14.46 -38.81
CA CYS A 164 9.33 14.65 -39.74
C CYS A 164 8.79 14.92 -41.14
N MET A 165 9.18 16.01 -41.77
CA MET A 165 8.82 16.34 -43.16
C MET A 165 9.69 15.57 -44.14
N SER A 166 9.27 15.44 -45.40
CA SER A 166 10.09 14.81 -46.45
C SER A 166 11.45 15.51 -46.66
N SER A 167 11.59 16.77 -46.24
CA SER A 167 12.84 17.55 -46.23
C SER A 167 13.80 17.17 -45.09
N GLY A 168 13.37 16.33 -44.13
CA GLY A 168 14.14 15.99 -42.93
C GLY A 168 13.94 16.97 -41.75
N GLU A 169 13.21 18.07 -41.97
CA GLU A 169 12.88 19.05 -40.93
C GLU A 169 11.78 18.54 -40.00
N LEU A 170 11.86 18.92 -38.71
CA LEU A 170 10.86 18.56 -37.71
C LEU A 170 9.85 19.69 -37.52
N ARG A 171 8.57 19.32 -37.54
CA ARG A 171 7.45 20.22 -37.25
C ARG A 171 6.74 19.76 -35.99
N PHE A 172 6.38 20.72 -35.15
CA PHE A 172 5.70 20.49 -33.88
C PHE A 172 4.33 21.15 -33.83
N ARG A 173 3.40 20.54 -33.09
CA ARG A 173 2.10 21.12 -32.75
C ARG A 173 1.70 20.77 -31.31
N ASN A 174 0.78 21.56 -30.77
CA ASN A 174 0.13 21.24 -29.50
C ASN A 174 -0.68 19.94 -29.64
N PRO A 175 -0.78 19.12 -28.58
CA PRO A 175 -1.68 17.98 -28.54
C PRO A 175 -3.14 18.45 -28.46
N THR A 176 -4.07 17.62 -28.93
CA THR A 176 -5.50 17.85 -28.70
C THR A 176 -5.92 17.42 -27.29
N LEU A 177 -7.08 17.87 -26.83
CA LEU A 177 -7.64 17.42 -25.54
C LEU A 177 -7.80 15.90 -25.48
N GLU A 178 -8.20 15.26 -26.58
CA GLU A 178 -8.38 13.81 -26.66
C GLU A 178 -7.03 13.06 -26.62
N GLU A 179 -5.99 13.60 -27.24
CA GLU A 179 -4.62 13.07 -27.12
C GLU A 179 -4.13 13.17 -25.66
N LEU A 180 -4.41 14.28 -24.97
CA LEU A 180 -4.08 14.44 -23.55
C LEU A 180 -4.85 13.48 -22.62
N ARG A 181 -6.13 13.19 -22.94
CA ARG A 181 -6.92 12.16 -22.21
C ARG A 181 -6.26 10.80 -22.30
N PHE A 182 -5.81 10.43 -23.50
CA PHE A 182 -5.14 9.17 -23.72
C PHE A 182 -3.81 9.09 -22.97
N VAL A 183 -3.01 10.16 -23.01
CA VAL A 183 -1.74 10.27 -22.25
C VAL A 183 -1.98 10.10 -20.76
N TYR A 184 -2.99 10.77 -20.19
CA TYR A 184 -3.33 10.62 -18.78
C TYR A 184 -3.69 9.16 -18.45
N ALA A 185 -4.58 8.54 -19.23
CA ALA A 185 -5.00 7.16 -19.01
C ALA A 185 -3.81 6.18 -19.05
N PHE A 186 -2.95 6.33 -20.05
CA PHE A 186 -1.74 5.53 -20.17
C PHE A 186 -0.78 5.74 -18.99
N MET A 187 -0.45 6.99 -18.63
CA MET A 187 0.46 7.26 -17.51
C MET A 187 -0.04 6.65 -16.20
N ARG A 188 -1.35 6.73 -15.94
CA ARG A 188 -1.95 6.10 -14.77
C ARG A 188 -1.83 4.58 -14.83
N ALA A 189 -2.17 3.97 -15.97
CA ALA A 189 -2.11 2.51 -16.12
C ALA A 189 -0.67 1.97 -16.02
N ILE A 190 0.27 2.56 -16.75
CA ILE A 190 1.65 2.09 -16.79
C ILE A 190 2.38 2.31 -15.46
N SER A 191 1.96 3.30 -14.65
CA SER A 191 2.47 3.45 -13.27
C SER A 191 2.11 2.26 -12.38
N LEU A 192 0.97 1.61 -12.63
CA LEU A 192 0.53 0.42 -11.89
C LEU A 192 1.20 -0.85 -12.42
N VAL A 193 1.39 -0.90 -13.73
CA VAL A 193 1.83 -2.08 -14.47
C VAL A 193 3.36 -2.24 -14.53
N HIS A 194 4.11 -1.14 -14.68
CA HIS A 194 5.58 -1.19 -14.81
C HIS A 194 6.28 -1.99 -13.68
N PRO A 195 5.89 -1.85 -12.40
CA PRO A 195 6.48 -2.64 -11.31
C PRO A 195 6.30 -4.16 -11.46
N LEU A 196 5.23 -4.60 -12.14
CA LEU A 196 4.85 -6.02 -12.27
C LEU A 196 5.63 -6.77 -13.35
N LEU A 197 6.39 -6.06 -14.21
CA LEU A 197 7.17 -6.68 -15.27
C LEU A 197 8.24 -7.60 -14.68
N GLN A 198 8.26 -8.86 -15.10
CA GLN A 198 9.24 -9.86 -14.68
C GLN A 198 10.36 -9.99 -15.69
N GLU A 199 11.61 -10.07 -15.21
CA GLU A 199 12.78 -10.22 -16.07
C GLU A 199 12.87 -11.64 -16.61
N ASP A 200 12.96 -11.78 -17.93
CA ASP A 200 13.20 -13.05 -18.60
C ASP A 200 14.68 -13.44 -18.45
N LYS A 201 14.93 -14.41 -17.56
CA LYS A 201 16.28 -14.90 -17.24
C LYS A 201 16.83 -15.89 -18.26
N ASP A 202 15.97 -16.45 -19.12
CA ASP A 202 16.31 -17.54 -20.04
C ASP A 202 16.38 -17.07 -21.52
N GLY A 203 15.76 -15.94 -21.85
CA GLY A 203 15.68 -15.40 -23.23
C GLY A 203 16.80 -14.46 -23.68
N ALA A 204 17.73 -14.05 -22.79
CA ALA A 204 18.73 -13.03 -23.10
C ALA A 204 20.12 -13.61 -23.48
N PRO A 205 20.83 -13.04 -24.48
CA PRO A 205 22.24 -13.35 -24.69
C PRO A 205 23.07 -13.00 -23.45
N LYS A 206 23.86 -13.94 -22.92
CA LYS A 206 24.67 -13.81 -21.68
C LYS A 206 25.63 -12.61 -21.62
N TRP A 207 25.84 -11.91 -22.74
CA TRP A 207 26.71 -10.74 -22.88
C TRP A 207 25.97 -9.41 -22.92
N SER A 208 24.62 -9.42 -22.96
CA SER A 208 23.83 -8.19 -23.01
C SER A 208 23.62 -7.61 -21.61
N ARG A 209 23.92 -6.32 -21.43
CA ARG A 209 23.54 -5.54 -20.23
C ARG A 209 22.04 -5.15 -20.24
N MET A 210 21.28 -5.67 -21.20
CA MET A 210 19.91 -5.25 -21.47
C MET A 210 18.96 -6.23 -20.78
N MET A 211 18.08 -5.71 -19.93
CA MET A 211 16.99 -6.48 -19.34
C MET A 211 15.99 -6.81 -20.43
N TYR A 212 15.48 -8.04 -20.45
CA TYR A 212 14.33 -8.47 -21.26
C TYR A 212 13.21 -8.85 -20.30
N PHE A 213 11.96 -8.71 -20.74
CA PHE A 213 10.81 -9.05 -19.91
C PHE A 213 10.06 -10.23 -20.49
N GLU A 214 9.49 -11.04 -19.60
CA GLU A 214 8.53 -12.07 -19.99
C GLU A 214 7.32 -11.44 -20.68
N THR A 215 6.63 -12.25 -21.45
CA THR A 215 5.36 -11.88 -22.06
C THR A 215 4.39 -11.40 -20.98
N PHE A 216 3.83 -10.21 -21.16
CA PHE A 216 3.03 -9.53 -20.16
C PHE A 216 1.75 -8.99 -20.78
N ILE A 217 0.62 -9.19 -20.11
CA ILE A 217 -0.65 -8.53 -20.44
C ILE A 217 -1.42 -8.32 -19.14
N GLU A 218 -1.80 -7.08 -18.86
CA GLU A 218 -2.55 -6.74 -17.66
C GLU A 218 -3.57 -5.66 -17.98
N THR A 219 -4.74 -5.74 -17.36
CA THR A 219 -5.80 -4.72 -17.49
C THR A 219 -6.06 -4.10 -16.13
N VAL A 220 -5.94 -2.76 -16.08
CA VAL A 220 -6.14 -1.98 -14.86
C VAL A 220 -7.24 -0.96 -15.05
N ASP A 221 -8.04 -0.73 -14.01
CA ASP A 221 -9.05 0.32 -14.02
C ASP A 221 -8.44 1.67 -13.70
N VAL A 222 -8.54 2.61 -14.65
CA VAL A 222 -8.10 3.99 -14.49
C VAL A 222 -9.29 4.88 -14.26
N GLN A 223 -9.26 5.63 -13.14
CA GLN A 223 -10.28 6.63 -12.85
C GLN A 223 -10.03 7.92 -13.63
N TRP A 224 -11.06 8.39 -14.35
CA TRP A 224 -11.02 9.70 -14.99
C TRP A 224 -11.00 10.83 -13.95
N PRO A 225 -10.31 11.95 -14.22
CA PRO A 225 -10.42 13.14 -13.39
C PRO A 225 -11.88 13.61 -13.33
N PRO A 226 -12.35 14.15 -12.20
CA PRO A 226 -13.72 14.61 -12.03
C PRO A 226 -14.18 15.59 -13.12
N GLU A 227 -13.25 16.36 -13.68
CA GLU A 227 -13.52 17.35 -14.74
C GLU A 227 -13.78 16.74 -16.12
N MET A 228 -13.49 15.44 -16.28
CA MET A 228 -13.64 14.72 -17.55
C MET A 228 -14.69 13.62 -17.50
N ALA A 229 -15.11 13.22 -16.29
CA ALA A 229 -16.02 12.13 -16.08
C ALA A 229 -17.48 12.60 -16.16
N LYS A 230 -18.37 11.79 -16.72
CA LYS A 230 -19.82 11.97 -16.54
C LYS A 230 -20.27 11.18 -15.30
N GLY A 231 -19.57 11.33 -14.17
CA GLY A 231 -19.79 10.57 -12.93
C GLY A 231 -18.53 9.89 -12.38
N HIS A 232 -18.65 8.71 -11.78
CA HIS A 232 -17.52 7.87 -11.34
C HIS A 232 -17.08 6.91 -12.46
N ASP A 233 -16.77 7.46 -13.65
CA ASP A 233 -16.39 6.65 -14.79
C ASP A 233 -14.95 6.10 -14.62
N LEU A 234 -14.84 4.79 -14.43
CA LEU A 234 -13.60 4.04 -14.60
C LEU A 234 -13.44 3.65 -16.07
N VAL A 235 -12.21 3.63 -16.57
CA VAL A 235 -11.86 3.07 -17.88
C VAL A 235 -10.87 1.93 -17.72
N ALA A 236 -11.19 0.78 -18.28
CA ALA A 236 -10.26 -0.34 -18.35
C ALA A 236 -9.13 0.01 -19.33
N VAL A 237 -7.89 -0.09 -18.86
CA VAL A 237 -6.69 0.11 -19.67
C VAL A 237 -5.87 -1.18 -19.68
N THR A 238 -5.78 -1.81 -20.84
CA THR A 238 -4.94 -2.99 -21.06
C THR A 238 -3.57 -2.57 -21.55
N VAL A 239 -2.51 -3.03 -20.88
CA VAL A 239 -1.12 -2.85 -21.27
C VAL A 239 -0.51 -4.22 -21.55
N SER A 240 0.15 -4.38 -22.69
CA SER A 240 0.82 -5.63 -23.07
C SER A 240 2.26 -5.41 -23.54
N HIS A 241 3.10 -6.42 -23.34
CA HIS A 241 4.47 -6.50 -23.85
C HIS A 241 4.76 -7.94 -24.29
N PRO A 242 5.13 -8.20 -25.56
CA PRO A 242 5.14 -7.26 -26.68
C PRO A 242 3.72 -6.84 -27.12
N PRO A 243 3.56 -5.84 -28.01
CA PRO A 243 2.26 -5.41 -28.49
C PRO A 243 1.50 -6.52 -29.26
N GLY A 244 0.16 -6.51 -29.19
CA GLY A 244 -0.70 -7.32 -30.06
C GLY A 244 -1.27 -8.62 -29.46
N GLN A 245 -1.01 -8.92 -28.18
CA GLN A 245 -1.60 -10.10 -27.53
C GLN A 245 -3.05 -9.83 -27.08
N ALA A 246 -3.97 -10.76 -27.40
CA ALA A 246 -5.35 -10.76 -26.91
C ALA A 246 -5.45 -11.64 -25.66
N TYR A 247 -6.24 -11.22 -24.67
CA TYR A 247 -6.52 -12.00 -23.46
C TYR A 247 -7.33 -13.25 -23.84
N GLU A 248 -6.74 -14.45 -23.75
CA GLU A 248 -7.45 -15.73 -23.89
C GLU A 248 -7.83 -16.29 -22.51
N GLU A 249 -9.13 -16.39 -22.26
CA GLU A 249 -9.73 -16.97 -21.06
C GLU A 249 -9.76 -18.51 -21.21
N LYS A 250 -8.90 -19.25 -20.47
CA LYS A 250 -8.87 -20.72 -20.54
C LYS A 250 -9.78 -21.39 -19.52
N ALA A 251 -10.70 -22.22 -20.02
CA ALA A 251 -11.63 -23.03 -19.25
C ALA A 251 -11.12 -24.48 -19.00
N SER A 252 -11.16 -24.90 -17.72
CA SER A 252 -11.46 -26.21 -17.09
C SER A 252 -10.88 -27.57 -17.55
N SER A 253 -10.82 -28.49 -16.57
CA SER A 253 -10.79 -29.98 -16.58
C SER A 253 -9.39 -30.65 -16.52
N THR A 254 -9.08 -31.71 -15.77
CA THR A 254 -9.89 -32.77 -15.10
C THR A 254 -9.06 -33.52 -14.03
N ALA A 255 -9.74 -34.41 -13.29
CA ALA A 255 -9.40 -35.07 -12.03
C ALA A 255 -8.55 -36.38 -12.09
N SER A 256 -8.37 -36.95 -10.87
CA SER A 256 -7.83 -38.28 -10.45
C SER A 256 -6.33 -38.29 -10.11
N SER A 257 -5.84 -38.84 -8.98
CA SER A 257 -6.27 -40.00 -8.19
C SER A 257 -5.76 -39.97 -6.73
N THR A 258 -6.53 -40.57 -5.83
CA THR A 258 -6.30 -40.86 -4.39
C THR A 258 -5.46 -42.17 -4.18
N PRO A 259 -5.29 -42.75 -2.97
CA PRO A 259 -4.36 -42.38 -1.90
C PRO A 259 -3.58 -43.60 -1.33
N THR A 260 -2.51 -43.41 -0.55
CA THR A 260 -1.95 -44.49 0.29
C THR A 260 -1.55 -43.99 1.67
N LYS A 261 -1.63 -44.91 2.63
CA LYS A 261 -2.15 -44.76 3.98
C LYS A 261 -1.13 -45.30 4.98
N TYR A 262 -1.07 -44.72 6.18
CA TYR A 262 -0.43 -45.17 7.43
C TYR A 262 1.11 -45.08 7.49
N ALA A 263 1.77 -44.72 8.61
CA ALA A 263 1.44 -44.93 10.01
C ALA A 263 2.09 -43.89 10.95
N GLU A 264 1.48 -43.69 12.13
CA GLU A 264 1.96 -42.90 13.28
C GLU A 264 2.63 -43.79 14.37
N PRO A 265 3.31 -43.21 15.39
CA PRO A 265 4.58 -43.67 15.98
C PRO A 265 4.46 -44.32 17.38
N PRO A 266 5.59 -44.68 18.01
CA PRO A 266 5.77 -44.42 19.46
C PRO A 266 7.22 -43.97 19.81
N ARG A 267 7.45 -42.83 20.50
CA ARG A 267 7.39 -42.50 21.96
C ARG A 267 8.69 -42.75 22.75
N GLU A 268 9.16 -41.63 23.35
CA GLU A 268 9.79 -41.43 24.69
C GLU A 268 11.08 -42.20 25.04
N GLU A 269 12.13 -41.72 25.71
CA GLU A 269 12.55 -40.50 26.45
C GLU A 269 14.11 -40.59 26.49
N VAL A 270 14.92 -39.56 26.74
CA VAL A 270 15.44 -39.20 28.08
C VAL A 270 16.34 -37.96 27.95
N PHE A 271 16.17 -37.06 28.92
CA PHE A 271 16.94 -35.84 29.21
C PHE A 271 18.44 -36.06 29.42
N VAL A 272 19.26 -35.12 28.93
CA VAL A 272 20.47 -34.68 29.65
C VAL A 272 20.58 -33.15 29.58
N ASP A 273 20.64 -32.56 30.76
CA ASP A 273 20.73 -31.16 31.12
C ASP A 273 22.04 -30.52 30.60
N VAL A 274 21.92 -29.45 29.80
CA VAL A 274 23.03 -28.54 29.50
C VAL A 274 22.57 -27.11 29.75
N ARG A 275 23.09 -26.56 30.86
CA ARG A 275 23.03 -25.13 31.19
C ARG A 275 23.52 -24.28 30.02
N VAL A 276 22.65 -23.46 29.45
CA VAL A 276 23.04 -22.39 28.52
C VAL A 276 22.44 -21.06 28.99
N ASN A 277 23.35 -20.15 29.33
CA ASN A 277 23.23 -18.73 29.66
C ASN A 277 21.85 -18.06 29.58
N SER A 278 21.38 -17.59 30.72
CA SER A 278 20.26 -16.68 30.91
C SER A 278 20.55 -15.31 30.26
N ASN A 279 20.18 -15.13 28.99
CA ASN A 279 20.03 -13.80 28.39
C ASN A 279 18.76 -13.15 28.96
N GLY A 280 18.88 -12.49 30.11
CA GLY A 280 17.77 -11.78 30.77
C GLY A 280 17.12 -10.72 29.88
N VAL A 281 15.82 -10.50 30.09
CA VAL A 281 15.02 -9.49 29.36
C VAL A 281 15.60 -8.10 29.61
N LEU A 282 15.90 -7.35 28.54
CA LEU A 282 16.29 -5.93 28.65
C LEU A 282 15.06 -5.08 29.00
N ARG A 283 15.26 -4.15 29.93
CA ARG A 283 14.25 -3.24 30.48
C ARG A 283 14.80 -1.83 30.45
N GLN A 284 13.94 -0.83 30.57
CA GLN A 284 14.32 0.57 30.50
C GLN A 284 13.77 1.32 31.71
N CYS A 285 14.59 2.18 32.33
CA CYS A 285 14.10 3.04 33.39
C CYS A 285 13.13 4.09 32.83
N THR A 286 11.93 4.21 33.41
CA THR A 286 10.92 5.19 32.96
C THR A 286 11.36 6.64 33.09
N LEU A 287 12.28 6.97 34.00
CA LEU A 287 12.70 8.34 34.25
C LEU A 287 13.89 8.77 33.38
N CYS A 288 14.94 7.96 33.35
CA CYS A 288 16.22 8.33 32.73
C CYS A 288 16.53 7.53 31.47
N GLU A 289 15.60 6.67 31.04
CA GLU A 289 15.70 5.86 29.81
C GLU A 289 16.90 4.90 29.76
N LYS A 290 17.62 4.74 30.86
CA LYS A 290 18.76 3.82 30.95
C LYS A 290 18.29 2.37 30.88
N GLU A 291 18.94 1.59 30.03
CA GLU A 291 18.76 0.15 29.95
C GLU A 291 19.22 -0.55 31.23
N VAL A 292 18.43 -1.53 31.67
CA VAL A 292 18.69 -2.36 32.84
C VAL A 292 18.31 -3.80 32.56
N HIS A 293 19.08 -4.74 33.09
CA HIS A 293 18.70 -6.16 33.07
C HIS A 293 17.51 -6.39 33.99
N GLY A 294 16.58 -7.26 33.60
CA GLY A 294 15.38 -7.59 34.38
C GLY A 294 15.63 -7.83 35.87
N ASP A 295 16.66 -8.62 36.19
CA ASP A 295 17.03 -8.98 37.57
C ASP A 295 17.59 -7.81 38.40
N GLN A 296 18.03 -6.74 37.74
CA GLN A 296 18.56 -5.52 38.37
C GLN A 296 17.55 -4.37 38.38
N SER A 297 16.39 -4.56 37.73
CA SER A 297 15.35 -3.55 37.63
C SER A 297 14.48 -3.54 38.89
N GLN A 298 14.12 -2.35 39.37
CA GLN A 298 13.22 -2.18 40.51
C GLN A 298 11.87 -1.68 40.02
N CYS A 299 10.78 -2.32 40.43
CA CYS A 299 9.43 -1.85 40.15
C CYS A 299 8.88 -1.05 41.33
N CYS A 300 7.95 -0.12 41.07
CA CYS A 300 7.22 0.52 42.15
C CYS A 300 6.50 -0.53 43.01
N ALA A 301 6.75 -0.55 44.33
CA ALA A 301 6.20 -1.56 45.22
C ALA A 301 4.66 -1.55 45.31
N GLN A 302 4.02 -0.40 45.06
CA GLN A 302 2.56 -0.26 45.15
C GLN A 302 1.84 -0.69 43.87
N CYS A 303 2.19 -0.08 42.73
CA CYS A 303 1.50 -0.38 41.47
C CYS A 303 2.14 -1.52 40.67
N ARG A 304 3.43 -1.83 40.88
CA ARG A 304 4.23 -2.80 40.10
C ARG A 304 4.36 -2.51 38.59
N ALA A 305 3.73 -1.45 38.10
CA ALA A 305 3.75 -1.05 36.70
C ALA A 305 5.08 -0.42 36.27
N VAL A 306 5.61 0.53 37.03
CA VAL A 306 6.73 1.38 36.58
C VAL A 306 8.09 0.79 36.92
N VAL A 307 9.04 0.88 35.99
CA VAL A 307 10.38 0.27 36.07
C VAL A 307 11.46 1.33 36.30
N TYR A 308 12.39 1.05 37.22
CA TYR A 308 13.49 1.94 37.58
C TYR A 308 14.84 1.23 37.56
N CYS A 309 15.88 1.97 37.20
CA CYS A 309 17.26 1.50 37.35
C CYS A 309 17.80 1.63 38.77
N SER A 310 17.15 2.47 39.61
CA SER A 310 17.57 2.72 40.98
C SER A 310 16.46 3.36 41.83
N SER A 311 16.62 3.26 43.15
CA SER A 311 15.76 3.95 44.12
C SER A 311 15.83 5.48 44.03
N LEU A 312 16.92 6.04 43.49
CA LEU A 312 17.04 7.48 43.23
C LEU A 312 16.05 7.91 42.15
N CYS A 313 16.04 7.20 41.02
CA CYS A 313 15.11 7.48 39.92
C CYS A 313 13.65 7.26 40.35
N GLN A 314 13.39 6.25 41.19
CA GLN A 314 12.07 6.05 41.76
C GLN A 314 11.62 7.24 42.61
N LYS A 315 12.47 7.74 43.53
CA LYS A 315 12.13 8.87 44.41
C LYS A 315 11.90 10.16 43.63
N GLN A 316 12.67 10.38 42.57
CA GLN A 316 12.51 11.55 41.71
C GLN A 316 11.21 11.46 40.90
N HIS A 317 10.99 10.37 40.17
CA HIS A 317 9.76 10.17 39.39
C HIS A 317 8.50 10.19 40.27
N TRP A 318 8.59 9.66 41.50
CA TRP A 318 7.50 9.74 42.48
C TRP A 318 7.08 11.18 42.76
N LYS A 319 8.03 12.10 42.94
CA LYS A 319 7.75 13.51 43.25
C LYS A 319 7.21 14.27 42.04
N GLU A 320 7.75 13.99 40.86
CA GLU A 320 7.42 14.75 39.64
C GLU A 320 6.03 14.38 39.11
N THR A 321 5.76 13.10 38.87
CA THR A 321 4.55 12.68 38.13
C THR A 321 3.93 11.36 38.61
N HIS A 322 4.70 10.39 39.12
CA HIS A 322 4.17 9.05 39.39
C HIS A 322 3.22 9.00 40.60
N LYS A 323 3.39 9.84 41.63
CA LYS A 323 2.56 9.78 42.84
C LYS A 323 1.07 9.93 42.54
N SER A 324 0.69 10.82 41.62
CA SER A 324 -0.72 11.01 41.22
C SER A 324 -1.25 9.86 40.35
N MET A 325 -0.36 9.20 39.60
CA MET A 325 -0.72 8.12 38.66
C MET A 325 -0.65 6.71 39.28
N CYS A 326 0.01 6.54 40.43
CA CYS A 326 0.29 5.23 41.01
C CYS A 326 -0.98 4.43 41.31
N GLY A 327 -2.02 5.08 41.84
CA GLY A 327 -3.32 4.43 42.09
C GLY A 327 -3.99 3.94 40.81
N LEU A 328 -3.95 4.75 39.75
CA LEU A 328 -4.49 4.37 38.43
C LEU A 328 -3.73 3.18 37.85
N TYR A 329 -2.40 3.21 37.87
CA TYR A 329 -1.57 2.10 37.38
C TYR A 329 -1.79 0.82 38.16
N LYS A 330 -2.00 0.92 39.48
CA LYS A 330 -2.35 -0.25 40.31
C LYS A 330 -3.67 -0.86 39.84
N ALA A 331 -4.70 -0.06 39.64
CA ALA A 331 -6.00 -0.54 39.14
C ALA A 331 -5.88 -1.18 37.74
N MET A 332 -5.08 -0.60 36.83
CA MET A 332 -4.82 -1.18 35.51
C MET A 332 -4.10 -2.54 35.60
N MET A 333 -3.12 -2.68 36.49
CA MET A 333 -2.41 -3.94 36.72
C MET A 333 -3.32 -5.03 37.30
N GLU A 334 -4.29 -4.66 38.15
CA GLU A 334 -5.27 -5.61 38.70
C GLU A 334 -6.19 -6.22 37.62
N ARG A 335 -6.31 -5.58 36.44
CA ARG A 335 -7.10 -6.09 35.30
C ARG A 335 -6.33 -7.05 34.39
N GLU A 336 -5.07 -7.35 34.68
CA GLU A 336 -4.25 -8.22 33.82
C GLU A 336 -4.93 -9.57 33.54
N GLU A 337 -5.49 -10.21 34.56
CA GLU A 337 -6.16 -11.50 34.41
C GLU A 337 -7.44 -11.44 33.57
N GLU A 338 -8.18 -10.32 33.66
CA GLU A 338 -9.39 -10.07 32.87
C GLU A 338 -9.06 -9.85 31.39
N LEU A 339 -7.93 -9.17 31.12
CA LEU A 339 -7.49 -8.84 29.77
C LEU A 339 -6.75 -9.99 29.08
N ALA A 340 -6.19 -10.94 29.83
CA ALA A 340 -5.51 -12.10 29.28
C ALA A 340 -6.50 -13.10 28.61
N MET A 341 -6.22 -13.47 27.37
CA MET A 341 -6.97 -14.52 26.67
C MET A 341 -6.41 -15.90 26.99
N LYS A 342 -7.07 -16.62 27.90
CA LYS A 342 -6.61 -17.94 28.40
C LYS A 342 -7.05 -19.13 27.53
N ILE A 343 -7.69 -18.88 26.38
CA ILE A 343 -8.19 -19.95 25.49
C ILE A 343 -7.08 -20.57 24.63
N PHE A 344 -5.98 -19.85 24.40
CA PHE A 344 -4.93 -20.27 23.48
C PHE A 344 -3.91 -21.20 24.15
N LEU A 345 -3.41 -22.17 23.39
CA LEU A 345 -2.42 -23.15 23.85
C LEU A 345 -0.99 -22.78 23.45
N PHE A 346 -0.80 -21.84 22.52
CA PHE A 346 0.52 -21.32 22.18
C PHE A 346 0.99 -20.26 23.21
N PRO A 347 2.31 -20.03 23.34
CA PRO A 347 2.84 -19.03 24.27
C PRO A 347 2.30 -17.63 23.93
N CYS A 348 1.54 -17.03 24.86
CA CYS A 348 0.95 -15.70 24.68
C CYS A 348 1.83 -14.56 25.24
N SER A 349 3.14 -14.78 25.33
CA SER A 349 4.13 -13.75 25.71
C SER A 349 5.32 -13.82 24.75
N ALA A 350 5.63 -12.70 24.11
CA ALA A 350 6.69 -12.59 23.11
C ALA A 350 7.81 -11.63 23.56
N ASP A 351 8.39 -11.87 24.75
CA ASP A 351 9.44 -11.02 25.32
C ASP A 351 10.68 -10.91 24.42
N GLN A 352 11.00 -12.00 23.71
CA GLN A 352 12.03 -12.05 22.68
C GLN A 352 11.38 -12.54 21.39
N PRO A 353 10.92 -11.64 20.50
CA PRO A 353 10.09 -12.01 19.35
C PRO A 353 10.70 -13.08 18.45
N CYS A 354 12.01 -13.06 18.22
CA CYS A 354 12.70 -14.10 17.45
C CYS A 354 12.60 -15.49 18.12
N LYS A 355 12.92 -15.60 19.41
CA LYS A 355 12.80 -16.87 20.15
C LYS A 355 11.37 -17.37 20.24
N TRP A 356 10.43 -16.44 20.39
CA TRP A 356 9.01 -16.76 20.38
C TRP A 356 8.59 -17.36 19.04
N LEU A 357 8.93 -16.73 17.92
CA LEU A 357 8.66 -17.26 16.58
C LEU A 357 9.40 -18.58 16.31
N GLU A 358 10.60 -18.78 16.87
CA GLU A 358 11.37 -20.03 16.77
C GLU A 358 10.68 -21.16 17.52
N SER A 359 10.14 -20.89 18.72
CA SER A 359 9.37 -21.88 19.50
C SER A 359 8.10 -22.34 18.79
N LEU A 360 7.60 -21.52 17.87
CA LEU A 360 6.44 -21.79 17.02
C LEU A 360 6.82 -22.34 15.63
N GLY A 361 8.12 -22.48 15.32
CA GLY A 361 8.59 -22.99 14.03
C GLY A 361 8.35 -22.05 12.83
N ILE A 362 7.99 -20.79 13.05
CA ILE A 362 7.57 -19.81 12.02
C ILE A 362 8.52 -18.61 11.89
N HIS A 363 9.64 -18.60 12.64
CA HIS A 363 10.65 -17.55 12.52
C HIS A 363 11.20 -17.47 11.10
N GLN A 364 11.34 -16.24 10.58
CA GLN A 364 11.81 -15.95 9.22
C GLN A 364 10.89 -16.41 8.08
N LYS A 365 9.65 -16.81 8.36
CA LYS A 365 8.73 -17.35 7.35
C LYS A 365 7.51 -16.44 7.13
N GLY A 366 7.01 -16.40 5.89
CA GLY A 366 5.75 -15.74 5.54
C GLY A 366 5.58 -14.31 6.07
N MET A 367 4.36 -14.00 6.51
CA MET A 367 3.94 -12.75 7.13
C MET A 367 4.54 -12.54 8.53
N TRP A 368 4.94 -13.62 9.21
CA TRP A 368 5.54 -13.60 10.56
C TRP A 368 6.87 -12.87 10.62
N ARG A 369 7.56 -12.73 9.47
CA ARG A 369 8.78 -11.93 9.34
C ARG A 369 8.62 -10.49 9.83
N ARG A 370 7.41 -9.93 9.80
CA ARG A 370 7.13 -8.58 10.30
C ARG A 370 6.91 -8.52 11.82
N LYS A 371 6.79 -9.65 12.51
CA LYS A 371 6.61 -9.73 13.97
C LYS A 371 7.92 -9.64 14.77
N CYS A 372 9.07 -9.57 14.10
CA CYS A 372 10.38 -9.39 14.74
C CYS A 372 11.26 -8.42 13.96
N GLY A 373 12.37 -7.99 14.57
CA GLY A 373 13.27 -6.98 13.98
C GLY A 373 14.16 -7.47 12.83
N CYS A 374 14.20 -8.76 12.52
CA CYS A 374 15.13 -9.30 11.52
C CYS A 374 14.94 -8.71 10.11
N TYR A 375 13.71 -8.35 9.75
CA TYR A 375 13.38 -7.72 8.48
C TYR A 375 13.06 -6.22 8.62
N ALA A 376 13.50 -5.57 9.70
CA ALA A 376 13.31 -4.12 9.86
C ALA A 376 13.99 -3.30 8.73
N HIS A 377 15.01 -3.86 8.09
CA HIS A 377 15.67 -3.27 6.93
C HIS A 377 14.83 -3.32 5.64
N CYS A 378 13.81 -4.20 5.57
CA CYS A 378 12.89 -4.26 4.45
C CYS A 378 11.76 -3.25 4.66
N PRO A 379 11.47 -2.38 3.67
CA PRO A 379 10.31 -1.49 3.74
C PRO A 379 9.02 -2.26 3.99
N LEU A 380 8.07 -1.60 4.65
CA LEU A 380 6.74 -2.14 4.93
C LEU A 380 6.01 -2.46 3.62
N GLY A 381 5.30 -3.58 3.55
CA GLY A 381 4.60 -4.04 2.34
C GLY A 381 5.49 -4.60 1.23
N LEU A 382 6.81 -4.62 1.42
CA LEU A 382 7.79 -5.12 0.44
C LEU A 382 8.61 -6.30 0.98
N LEU A 383 8.06 -7.09 1.90
CA LEU A 383 8.70 -8.35 2.27
C LEU A 383 8.85 -9.26 1.04
N PRO A 384 10.05 -9.83 0.78
CA PRO A 384 10.25 -10.70 -0.38
C PRO A 384 9.37 -11.94 -0.30
N VAL A 385 8.48 -12.16 -1.27
CA VAL A 385 7.63 -13.36 -1.34
C VAL A 385 8.43 -14.49 -1.98
N LYS A 386 8.53 -15.66 -1.32
CA LYS A 386 9.33 -16.80 -1.81
C LYS A 386 8.46 -17.93 -2.40
N GLY A 387 7.12 -17.84 -2.33
CA GLY A 387 6.18 -18.89 -2.72
C GLY A 387 4.71 -18.44 -2.71
N GLY A 388 3.77 -19.41 -2.76
CA GLY A 388 2.31 -19.17 -2.83
C GLY A 388 1.65 -18.79 -1.48
N LEU A 389 0.31 -18.90 -1.38
CA LEU A 389 -0.44 -18.48 -0.17
C LEU A 389 -0.06 -19.26 1.10
N TRP A 390 0.28 -20.55 0.99
CA TRP A 390 0.80 -21.38 2.10
C TRP A 390 2.16 -20.88 2.61
N ASP A 391 3.00 -20.34 1.73
CA ASP A 391 4.27 -19.69 2.09
C ASP A 391 4.00 -18.36 2.83
N SER A 392 2.83 -17.75 2.62
CA SER A 392 2.43 -16.52 3.31
C SER A 392 2.14 -16.73 4.80
N TRP A 393 1.58 -17.88 5.20
CA TRP A 393 1.42 -18.24 6.62
C TRP A 393 2.66 -18.90 7.24
N GLY A 394 3.75 -18.97 6.47
CA GLY A 394 5.04 -19.44 6.95
C GLY A 394 5.16 -20.96 7.04
N GLY A 395 4.41 -21.70 6.22
CA GLY A 395 4.44 -23.16 6.18
C GLY A 395 3.90 -23.82 7.45
N LEU A 396 2.92 -23.17 8.10
CA LEU A 396 2.06 -23.85 9.07
C LEU A 396 1.32 -25.00 8.37
N ASP A 397 0.98 -26.05 9.12
CA ASP A 397 0.23 -27.20 8.59
C ASP A 397 -1.15 -26.76 8.07
N ASP A 398 -1.72 -27.50 7.11
CA ASP A 398 -2.97 -27.14 6.41
C ASP A 398 -4.22 -27.02 7.31
N GLU A 399 -4.11 -27.42 8.58
CA GLU A 399 -5.16 -27.31 9.61
C GLU A 399 -4.85 -26.20 10.64
N GLU A 400 -3.68 -25.56 10.57
CA GLU A 400 -3.21 -24.54 11.52
C GLU A 400 -3.29 -23.10 10.98
N TYR A 401 -3.79 -22.88 9.76
CA TYR A 401 -4.04 -21.55 9.22
C TYR A 401 -5.38 -21.49 8.49
N PRO A 402 -6.01 -20.30 8.39
CA PRO A 402 -7.27 -20.19 7.69
C PRO A 402 -7.06 -20.42 6.18
N ARG A 403 -7.74 -21.44 5.66
CA ARG A 403 -7.76 -21.70 4.21
C ARG A 403 -8.43 -20.55 3.48
N ASP A 404 -7.90 -20.24 2.31
CA ASP A 404 -8.45 -19.22 1.42
C ASP A 404 -9.69 -19.76 0.69
N SER A 405 -10.74 -20.00 1.46
CA SER A 405 -12.01 -20.50 0.98
C SER A 405 -13.17 -19.92 1.80
N PRO A 406 -14.32 -19.64 1.15
CA PRO A 406 -15.54 -19.26 1.84
C PRO A 406 -16.11 -20.39 2.70
N PHE A 407 -16.95 -20.05 3.68
CA PHE A 407 -17.59 -21.02 4.55
C PHE A 407 -18.72 -21.77 3.82
N HIS A 408 -18.50 -23.04 3.46
CA HIS A 408 -19.47 -23.89 2.75
C HIS A 408 -20.70 -24.27 3.59
N ASN A 409 -20.56 -24.37 4.92
CA ASN A 409 -21.60 -24.92 5.80
C ASN A 409 -22.69 -23.90 6.23
N HIS A 410 -22.59 -22.65 5.80
CA HIS A 410 -23.58 -21.60 6.11
C HIS A 410 -24.50 -21.25 4.94
N VAL A 411 -24.47 -22.03 3.86
CA VAL A 411 -25.46 -21.96 2.77
C VAL A 411 -26.64 -22.86 3.16
N ARG A 412 -27.52 -22.37 4.03
CA ARG A 412 -28.83 -22.99 4.24
C ARG A 412 -29.83 -22.26 3.34
N ASP A 413 -30.50 -22.98 2.45
CA ASP A 413 -31.61 -22.51 1.60
C ASP A 413 -31.29 -21.37 0.59
N GLY A 414 -30.04 -21.28 0.11
CA GLY A 414 -29.68 -20.31 -0.94
C GLY A 414 -29.58 -18.85 -0.48
N ILE A 415 -29.70 -18.59 0.81
CA ILE A 415 -29.53 -17.26 1.42
C ILE A 415 -28.33 -17.32 2.37
N SER A 416 -27.18 -16.81 1.93
CA SER A 416 -26.00 -16.65 2.79
C SER A 416 -26.27 -15.56 3.82
N SER A 417 -26.51 -15.95 5.08
CA SER A 417 -26.55 -15.01 6.20
C SER A 417 -25.13 -14.63 6.60
N PRO A 418 -24.85 -13.35 6.91
CA PRO A 418 -23.54 -12.95 7.39
C PRO A 418 -23.22 -13.67 8.70
N ILE A 419 -21.99 -14.17 8.79
CA ILE A 419 -21.47 -14.70 10.05
C ILE A 419 -21.15 -13.49 10.92
N LEU A 420 -21.69 -13.45 12.14
CA LEU A 420 -21.45 -12.39 13.13
C LEU A 420 -20.71 -12.98 14.31
N LEU A 421 -19.39 -12.78 14.35
CA LEU A 421 -18.54 -13.35 15.38
C LEU A 421 -18.48 -12.47 16.63
N SER A 422 -18.47 -13.11 17.78
CA SER A 422 -18.39 -12.46 19.10
C SER A 422 -16.97 -12.46 19.69
N GLY A 423 -16.05 -13.29 19.17
CA GLY A 423 -14.65 -13.33 19.60
C GLY A 423 -13.89 -14.51 19.01
N TRP A 424 -12.66 -14.72 19.49
CA TRP A 424 -11.75 -15.73 18.95
C TRP A 424 -12.23 -17.17 19.06
N SER A 425 -12.86 -17.58 20.17
CA SER A 425 -13.33 -18.96 20.35
C SER A 425 -14.30 -19.37 19.25
N GLU A 426 -15.21 -18.47 18.88
CA GLU A 426 -16.18 -18.69 17.81
C GLU A 426 -15.51 -18.78 16.45
N TYR A 427 -14.51 -17.93 16.20
CA TYR A 427 -13.73 -17.97 14.96
C TYR A 427 -12.90 -19.24 14.81
N TYR A 428 -12.16 -19.66 15.84
CA TYR A 428 -11.35 -20.87 15.80
C TYR A 428 -12.22 -22.11 15.59
N ASN A 429 -13.37 -22.18 16.27
CA ASN A 429 -14.35 -23.24 16.02
C ASN A 429 -14.88 -23.21 14.59
N LEU A 430 -15.23 -22.03 14.06
CA LEU A 430 -15.76 -21.87 12.71
C LEU A 430 -14.75 -22.32 11.64
N ARG A 431 -13.47 -21.97 11.79
CA ARG A 431 -12.39 -22.38 10.89
C ARG A 431 -11.81 -23.75 11.21
N SER A 432 -12.29 -24.43 12.26
CA SER A 432 -11.73 -25.69 12.76
C SER A 432 -10.23 -25.60 13.07
N LEU A 433 -9.77 -24.44 13.54
CA LEU A 433 -8.37 -24.20 13.89
C LEU A 433 -8.08 -24.71 15.30
N PRO A 434 -6.95 -25.39 15.53
CA PRO A 434 -6.53 -25.75 16.87
C PRO A 434 -6.11 -24.50 17.65
N LEU A 435 -6.37 -24.48 18.96
CA LEU A 435 -6.00 -23.36 19.84
C LEU A 435 -4.47 -23.21 20.01
N SER A 436 -3.67 -24.15 19.49
CA SER A 436 -2.21 -24.04 19.33
C SER A 436 -1.80 -23.17 18.15
N SER A 437 -2.69 -22.91 17.18
CA SER A 437 -2.38 -22.06 16.03
C SER A 437 -2.23 -20.59 16.43
N PRO A 438 -1.10 -19.93 16.09
CA PRO A 438 -0.82 -18.55 16.51
C PRO A 438 -1.50 -17.47 15.66
N VAL A 439 -2.30 -17.85 14.64
CA VAL A 439 -2.80 -16.91 13.60
C VAL A 439 -3.58 -15.72 14.14
N ALA A 440 -4.20 -15.82 15.32
CA ALA A 440 -4.87 -14.72 16.01
C ALA A 440 -3.99 -13.47 16.17
N ASP A 441 -2.67 -13.62 16.30
CA ASP A 441 -1.77 -12.48 16.46
C ASP A 441 -1.64 -11.60 15.20
N ILE A 442 -1.71 -12.19 14.01
CA ILE A 442 -1.79 -11.42 12.74
C ILE A 442 -3.24 -11.05 12.45
N LEU A 443 -4.18 -12.00 12.58
CA LEU A 443 -5.59 -11.82 12.27
C LEU A 443 -6.28 -10.77 13.14
N SER A 444 -5.71 -10.42 14.30
CA SER A 444 -6.16 -9.29 15.14
C SER A 444 -6.44 -8.04 14.32
N HIS A 445 -5.62 -7.71 13.30
CA HIS A 445 -5.78 -6.51 12.49
C HIS A 445 -7.04 -6.57 11.60
N PRO A 446 -7.18 -7.54 10.68
CA PRO A 446 -8.39 -7.66 9.87
C PRO A 446 -9.65 -7.94 10.71
N PHE A 447 -9.56 -8.68 11.81
CA PHE A 447 -10.73 -8.98 12.66
C PHE A 447 -11.19 -7.77 13.47
N THR A 448 -10.28 -6.89 13.86
CA THR A 448 -10.63 -5.59 14.46
C THR A 448 -11.41 -4.74 13.45
N VAL A 449 -10.96 -4.69 12.20
CA VAL A 449 -11.69 -4.00 11.12
C VAL A 449 -13.07 -4.61 10.90
N TYR A 450 -13.16 -5.94 10.80
CA TYR A 450 -14.43 -6.66 10.68
C TYR A 450 -15.39 -6.35 11.85
N TYR A 451 -14.89 -6.36 13.09
CA TYR A 451 -15.67 -6.06 14.28
C TYR A 451 -16.22 -4.62 14.26
N ILE A 452 -15.37 -3.65 13.89
CA ILE A 452 -15.79 -2.25 13.73
C ILE A 452 -16.91 -2.14 12.68
N LEU A 453 -16.77 -2.81 11.52
CA LEU A 453 -17.71 -2.73 10.40
C LEU A 453 -19.06 -3.42 10.68
N THR A 454 -19.07 -4.48 11.48
CA THR A 454 -20.24 -5.37 11.64
C THR A 454 -20.91 -5.27 13.00
N ALA A 455 -20.20 -4.83 14.03
CA ALA A 455 -20.73 -4.72 15.40
C ALA A 455 -20.80 -3.28 15.89
N LEU A 456 -19.79 -2.45 15.64
CA LEU A 456 -19.74 -1.09 16.19
C LEU A 456 -20.43 -0.03 15.32
N THR A 457 -20.54 -0.28 14.00
CA THR A 457 -21.09 0.71 13.07
C THR A 457 -22.34 0.19 12.38
N ILE A 458 -23.51 0.70 12.81
CA ILE A 458 -24.82 0.27 12.29
C ILE A 458 -24.98 0.59 10.80
N SER A 459 -24.48 1.75 10.36
CA SER A 459 -24.59 2.19 8.96
C SER A 459 -23.82 1.26 8.01
N SER A 460 -22.55 0.96 8.29
CA SER A 460 -21.75 0.02 7.50
C SER A 460 -22.32 -1.38 7.52
N LYS A 461 -22.76 -1.88 8.69
CA LYS A 461 -23.43 -3.18 8.80
C LYS A 461 -24.63 -3.25 7.87
N ASN A 462 -25.51 -2.24 7.91
CA ASN A 462 -26.70 -2.19 7.06
C ASN A 462 -26.38 -2.09 5.57
N LEU A 463 -25.29 -1.42 5.19
CA LEU A 463 -24.83 -1.36 3.79
C LEU A 463 -24.37 -2.74 3.34
N LEU A 464 -23.53 -3.42 4.13
CA LEU A 464 -23.06 -4.77 3.83
C LEU A 464 -24.23 -5.76 3.74
N LEU A 465 -25.18 -5.71 4.67
CA LEU A 465 -26.40 -6.56 4.63
C LEU A 465 -27.24 -6.35 3.36
N LYS A 466 -27.19 -5.15 2.77
CA LYS A 466 -27.92 -4.80 1.53
C LYS A 466 -27.11 -5.09 0.27
N GLY A 467 -25.97 -5.77 0.37
CA GLY A 467 -25.08 -6.03 -0.76
C GLY A 467 -24.35 -4.80 -1.28
N LYS A 468 -24.32 -3.70 -0.53
CA LYS A 468 -23.66 -2.44 -0.94
C LYS A 468 -22.20 -2.41 -0.54
N GLU A 469 -21.43 -1.65 -1.30
CA GLU A 469 -20.03 -1.39 -0.97
C GLU A 469 -19.88 -0.46 0.24
N VAL A 470 -18.95 -0.80 1.13
CA VAL A 470 -18.50 0.06 2.23
C VAL A 470 -17.05 0.48 1.98
N ILE A 471 -16.85 1.79 1.88
CA ILE A 471 -15.54 2.43 1.77
C ILE A 471 -15.02 2.75 3.16
N LEU A 472 -13.91 2.12 3.55
CA LEU A 472 -13.18 2.33 4.79
C LEU A 472 -11.86 3.02 4.48
N HIS A 473 -11.56 4.12 5.16
CA HIS A 473 -10.22 4.69 5.15
C HIS A 473 -9.44 4.15 6.35
N TYR A 474 -8.36 3.43 6.08
CA TYR A 474 -7.45 2.87 7.08
C TYR A 474 -6.25 3.83 7.20
N LEU A 475 -6.03 4.43 8.36
CA LEU A 475 -4.97 5.43 8.55
C LEU A 475 -3.75 4.84 9.24
N GLY A 476 -2.58 5.18 8.72
CA GLY A 476 -1.28 4.77 9.28
C GLY A 476 -1.02 3.26 9.20
N PRO A 477 -1.19 2.60 8.04
CA PRO A 477 -0.83 1.19 7.93
C PRO A 477 0.69 1.01 8.12
N GLU A 478 1.10 0.04 8.93
CA GLU A 478 2.49 -0.33 9.12
C GLU A 478 2.72 -1.79 8.71
N GLY A 479 2.75 -2.70 9.68
CA GLY A 479 2.90 -4.13 9.44
C GLY A 479 1.77 -4.72 8.60
N GLU A 480 0.60 -4.08 8.61
CA GLU A 480 -0.58 -4.43 7.83
C GLU A 480 -0.32 -4.42 6.32
N LEU A 481 0.63 -3.61 5.85
CA LEU A 481 1.05 -3.61 4.45
C LEU A 481 1.65 -4.95 4.03
N ASP A 482 2.29 -5.68 4.95
CA ASP A 482 2.80 -7.04 4.70
C ASP A 482 1.81 -8.13 5.09
N TRP A 483 0.71 -7.78 5.76
CA TRP A 483 -0.34 -8.71 6.18
C TRP A 483 -1.57 -8.66 5.29
N MET A 484 -1.48 -8.05 4.11
CA MET A 484 -2.59 -7.96 3.15
C MET A 484 -3.30 -9.30 2.88
N PRO A 485 -2.61 -10.45 2.72
CA PRO A 485 -3.30 -11.74 2.56
C PRO A 485 -4.27 -12.08 3.70
N ALA A 486 -3.97 -11.65 4.93
CA ALA A 486 -4.83 -11.89 6.09
C ALA A 486 -6.17 -11.12 6.00
N PHE A 487 -6.25 -10.03 5.23
CA PHE A 487 -7.49 -9.28 5.02
C PHE A 487 -8.51 -10.03 4.13
N ALA A 488 -8.09 -11.11 3.44
CA ALA A 488 -9.00 -11.97 2.69
C ALA A 488 -10.08 -12.59 3.61
N GLU A 489 -9.73 -12.87 4.86
CA GLU A 489 -10.65 -13.45 5.86
C GLU A 489 -11.91 -12.62 6.08
N ILE A 490 -11.80 -11.29 6.01
CA ILE A 490 -12.98 -10.42 6.12
C ILE A 490 -13.97 -10.73 4.99
N GLY A 491 -13.47 -10.95 3.77
CA GLY A 491 -14.30 -11.30 2.61
C GLY A 491 -15.00 -12.64 2.78
N HIS A 492 -14.30 -13.63 3.35
CA HIS A 492 -14.88 -14.95 3.63
C HIS A 492 -15.98 -14.87 4.69
N LEU A 493 -15.81 -14.07 5.74
CA LEU A 493 -16.81 -13.90 6.81
C LEU A 493 -18.08 -13.18 6.35
N LEU A 494 -17.93 -12.26 5.40
CA LEU A 494 -19.04 -11.52 4.81
C LEU A 494 -19.80 -12.30 3.74
N ASN A 495 -19.67 -13.63 3.67
CA ASN A 495 -20.27 -14.47 2.64
C ASN A 495 -21.72 -14.08 2.31
N GLY A 496 -21.97 -13.60 1.08
CA GLY A 496 -23.28 -13.14 0.59
C GLY A 496 -23.64 -11.67 0.85
N SER A 497 -22.82 -10.92 1.58
CA SER A 497 -23.02 -9.51 1.89
C SER A 497 -22.38 -8.58 0.84
N GLY A 498 -22.27 -7.29 1.12
CA GLY A 498 -21.66 -6.30 0.25
C GLY A 498 -20.13 -6.41 0.16
N ASN A 499 -19.52 -5.45 -0.55
CA ASN A 499 -18.09 -5.39 -0.76
C ASN A 499 -17.44 -4.39 0.21
N ILE A 500 -16.16 -4.58 0.50
CA ILE A 500 -15.36 -3.63 1.26
C ILE A 500 -14.28 -3.06 0.35
N HIS A 501 -14.21 -1.73 0.33
CA HIS A 501 -13.11 -0.98 -0.23
C HIS A 501 -12.30 -0.37 0.90
N ILE A 502 -11.12 -0.92 1.16
CA ILE A 502 -10.16 -0.37 2.12
C ILE A 502 -9.23 0.58 1.38
N VAL A 503 -9.10 1.81 1.84
CA VAL A 503 -8.10 2.77 1.36
C VAL A 503 -7.10 2.99 2.49
N MET A 504 -5.93 2.36 2.41
CA MET A 504 -4.87 2.50 3.39
C MET A 504 -4.03 3.74 3.08
N VAL A 505 -4.07 4.74 3.97
CA VAL A 505 -3.41 6.05 3.79
C VAL A 505 -2.38 6.26 4.89
N GLY A 506 -1.12 6.48 4.52
CA GLY A 506 -0.09 6.82 5.50
C GLY A 506 1.25 7.22 4.87
N PRO A 507 2.11 7.94 5.61
CA PRO A 507 3.41 8.38 5.11
C PRO A 507 4.38 7.21 4.86
N GLU A 508 4.21 6.11 5.61
CA GLU A 508 5.03 4.89 5.56
C GLU A 508 4.68 3.94 4.40
N VAL A 509 3.56 4.19 3.68
CA VAL A 509 3.25 3.44 2.46
C VAL A 509 4.38 3.65 1.45
N PRO A 510 5.04 2.59 0.94
CA PRO A 510 6.11 2.74 -0.03
C PRO A 510 5.67 3.46 -1.29
N THR A 511 6.58 4.27 -1.85
CA THR A 511 6.34 5.05 -3.06
C THR A 511 5.84 4.21 -4.24
N ASN A 512 6.40 3.01 -4.41
CA ASN A 512 6.06 2.07 -5.48
C ASN A 512 4.74 1.32 -5.24
N LEU A 513 4.21 1.35 -4.02
CA LEU A 513 2.89 0.82 -3.68
C LEU A 513 1.81 1.91 -3.70
N SER A 514 2.19 3.19 -3.58
CA SER A 514 1.21 4.27 -3.61
C SER A 514 0.46 4.35 -4.95
N GLY A 515 -0.86 4.39 -4.87
CA GLY A 515 -1.77 4.40 -6.01
C GLY A 515 -2.19 3.01 -6.49
N THR A 516 -1.60 1.93 -5.97
CA THR A 516 -1.99 0.57 -6.36
C THR A 516 -3.34 0.18 -5.76
N THR A 517 -4.04 -0.70 -6.46
CA THR A 517 -5.27 -1.35 -6.00
C THR A 517 -5.08 -2.86 -6.10
N SER A 518 -5.31 -3.58 -5.00
CA SER A 518 -5.20 -5.02 -4.92
C SER A 518 -6.56 -5.61 -4.56
N GLY A 519 -7.07 -6.51 -5.41
CA GLY A 519 -8.20 -7.37 -5.06
C GLY A 519 -7.70 -8.48 -4.13
N ILE A 520 -7.91 -8.33 -2.83
CA ILE A 520 -7.46 -9.30 -1.82
C ILE A 520 -8.35 -10.54 -1.81
N SER A 521 -9.64 -10.36 -2.05
CA SER A 521 -10.60 -11.43 -2.29
C SER A 521 -11.71 -10.93 -3.19
N SER A 522 -12.68 -11.79 -3.54
CA SER A 522 -13.85 -11.39 -4.36
C SER A 522 -14.67 -10.23 -3.77
N ARG A 523 -14.49 -9.91 -2.49
CA ARG A 523 -15.26 -8.89 -1.76
C ARG A 523 -14.41 -7.79 -1.15
N VAL A 524 -13.09 -7.94 -1.08
CA VAL A 524 -12.20 -7.00 -0.42
C VAL A 524 -11.21 -6.46 -1.43
N ARG A 525 -11.29 -5.14 -1.68
CA ARG A 525 -10.29 -4.40 -2.45
C ARG A 525 -9.54 -3.45 -1.54
N VAL A 526 -8.23 -3.36 -1.72
CA VAL A 526 -7.34 -2.50 -0.94
C VAL A 526 -6.64 -1.52 -1.89
N ASN A 527 -6.77 -0.23 -1.63
CA ASN A 527 -6.01 0.83 -2.30
C ASN A 527 -4.96 1.36 -1.34
N LEU A 528 -3.73 1.51 -1.80
CA LEU A 528 -2.63 2.03 -1.01
C LEU A 528 -2.33 3.47 -1.41
N VAL A 529 -2.18 4.36 -0.44
CA VAL A 529 -1.97 5.80 -0.69
C VAL A 529 -0.88 6.31 0.24
N ARG A 530 0.23 6.76 -0.33
CA ARG A 530 1.28 7.41 0.42
C ARG A 530 0.94 8.88 0.62
N GLY A 531 0.99 9.34 1.86
CA GLY A 531 0.82 10.75 2.21
C GLY A 531 0.15 10.93 3.57
N ASN A 532 0.07 12.18 4.04
CA ASN A 532 -0.74 12.47 5.21
C ASN A 532 -2.22 12.50 4.82
N TYR A 533 -3.08 12.03 5.72
CA TYR A 533 -4.50 11.89 5.42
C TYR A 533 -5.17 13.22 5.00
N GLN A 534 -4.82 14.33 5.65
CA GLN A 534 -5.36 15.65 5.33
C GLN A 534 -5.07 16.11 3.89
N ASP A 535 -3.95 15.68 3.32
CA ASP A 535 -3.50 16.08 2.00
C ASP A 535 -4.17 15.21 0.92
N GLU A 536 -4.35 13.93 1.22
CA GLU A 536 -4.83 12.93 0.26
C GLU A 536 -6.35 12.80 0.22
N ALA A 537 -7.04 12.98 1.34
CA ALA A 537 -8.46 12.65 1.49
C ALA A 537 -9.44 13.40 0.57
N THR A 538 -9.01 14.50 -0.07
CA THR A 538 -9.82 15.23 -1.07
C THR A 538 -9.84 14.52 -2.43
N TYR A 539 -8.84 13.67 -2.70
CA TYR A 539 -8.73 12.90 -3.95
C TYR A 539 -9.26 11.47 -3.82
N LEU A 540 -9.65 11.06 -2.62
CA LEU A 540 -10.16 9.73 -2.32
C LEU A 540 -11.70 9.73 -2.34
N PRO A 541 -12.34 8.58 -2.64
CA PRO A 541 -13.76 8.42 -2.43
C PRO A 541 -14.17 8.79 -1.00
N SER A 542 -15.38 9.33 -0.82
CA SER A 542 -15.87 9.64 0.52
C SER A 542 -15.94 8.38 1.38
N PRO A 543 -15.28 8.33 2.55
CA PRO A 543 -15.35 7.17 3.42
C PRO A 543 -16.71 7.10 4.11
N HIS A 544 -17.19 5.87 4.30
CA HIS A 544 -18.29 5.59 5.22
C HIS A 544 -17.79 5.50 6.66
N ILE A 545 -16.51 5.15 6.84
CA ILE A 545 -15.88 4.92 8.13
C ILE A 545 -14.36 5.12 8.02
N ILE A 546 -13.76 5.59 9.10
CA ILE A 546 -12.30 5.76 9.24
C ILE A 546 -11.83 4.85 10.38
N VAL A 547 -10.72 4.14 10.17
CA VAL A 547 -10.11 3.26 11.17
C VAL A 547 -8.61 3.55 11.26
N ALA A 548 -8.09 3.66 12.48
CA ALA A 548 -6.65 3.76 12.73
C ALA A 548 -6.29 2.76 13.84
N LEU A 549 -5.54 1.72 13.49
CA LEU A 549 -5.15 0.69 14.45
C LEU A 549 -3.84 1.06 15.13
N ASN A 550 -3.71 0.75 16.43
CA ASN A 550 -2.53 1.02 17.25
C ASN A 550 -1.98 2.45 17.04
N CYS A 551 -2.89 3.44 17.00
CA CYS A 551 -2.66 4.70 16.30
C CYS A 551 -1.62 5.63 16.93
N GLY A 552 -1.33 5.46 18.23
CA GLY A 552 -0.35 6.27 18.94
C GLY A 552 -0.62 7.76 18.80
N LEU A 553 -1.85 8.22 19.03
CA LEU A 553 -2.26 9.61 18.75
C LEU A 553 -1.37 10.67 19.42
N GLU A 554 -0.81 10.36 20.59
CA GLU A 554 0.09 11.25 21.32
C GLU A 554 1.53 11.27 20.76
N SER A 555 1.92 10.21 20.06
CA SER A 555 3.29 9.99 19.60
C SER A 555 3.61 10.75 18.32
N TYR A 556 2.59 11.15 17.55
CA TYR A 556 2.77 11.73 16.22
C TYR A 556 2.01 13.06 16.06
N SER A 557 2.75 14.16 15.88
CA SER A 557 2.17 15.49 15.64
C SER A 557 1.39 15.59 14.31
N ALA A 558 1.66 14.67 13.37
CA ALA A 558 1.01 14.60 12.07
C ALA A 558 -0.52 14.36 12.14
N TRP A 559 -1.04 13.87 13.28
CA TRP A 559 -2.46 13.61 13.48
C TRP A 559 -3.34 14.86 13.42
N GLY A 560 -2.81 16.06 13.72
CA GLY A 560 -3.61 17.28 13.84
C GLY A 560 -4.50 17.55 12.60
N GLY A 561 -3.92 17.50 11.40
CA GLY A 561 -4.68 17.70 10.16
C GLY A 561 -5.73 16.60 9.92
N ALA A 562 -5.38 15.35 10.21
CA ALA A 562 -6.29 14.22 10.05
C ALA A 562 -7.49 14.32 11.00
N LEU A 563 -7.28 14.70 12.26
CA LEU A 563 -8.34 14.87 13.27
C LEU A 563 -9.29 16.03 12.92
N GLU A 564 -8.76 17.16 12.43
CA GLU A 564 -9.59 18.27 11.94
C GLU A 564 -10.46 17.85 10.74
N LEU A 565 -9.93 17.01 9.85
CA LEU A 565 -10.70 16.49 8.73
C LEU A 565 -11.79 15.50 9.19
N ILE A 566 -11.48 14.62 10.14
CA ILE A 566 -12.46 13.70 10.75
C ILE A 566 -13.61 14.50 11.39
N LYS A 567 -13.27 15.55 12.14
CA LYS A 567 -14.23 16.45 12.79
C LYS A 567 -15.11 17.18 11.78
N SER A 568 -14.51 17.83 10.79
CA SER A 568 -15.24 18.63 9.80
C SER A 568 -16.14 17.79 8.89
N ARG A 569 -15.74 16.55 8.56
CA ARG A 569 -16.56 15.63 7.75
C ARG A 569 -17.64 14.91 8.56
N GLY A 570 -17.52 14.84 9.89
CA GLY A 570 -18.46 14.13 10.76
C GLY A 570 -18.58 12.63 10.45
N VAL A 571 -17.54 12.03 9.87
CA VAL A 571 -17.51 10.59 9.53
C VAL A 571 -17.17 9.79 10.78
N PRO A 572 -17.85 8.65 11.05
CA PRO A 572 -17.48 7.74 12.12
C PRO A 572 -16.01 7.33 12.03
N ALA A 573 -15.25 7.54 13.09
CA ALA A 573 -13.84 7.18 13.16
C ALA A 573 -13.55 6.35 14.41
N PHE A 574 -12.85 5.22 14.23
CA PHE A 574 -12.47 4.30 15.29
C PHE A 574 -10.96 4.19 15.39
N PHE A 575 -10.49 4.12 16.63
CA PHE A 575 -9.08 4.06 16.98
C PHE A 575 -8.86 2.84 17.87
N THR A 576 -7.69 2.21 17.77
CA THR A 576 -7.27 1.21 18.75
C THR A 576 -5.95 1.59 19.42
N GLU A 577 -5.83 1.18 20.68
CA GLU A 577 -4.64 1.38 21.49
C GLU A 577 -4.33 0.11 22.27
N GLN A 578 -3.06 -0.05 22.65
CA GLN A 578 -2.59 -1.31 23.20
C GLN A 578 -2.90 -1.49 24.69
N SER A 579 -2.96 -0.38 25.44
CA SER A 579 -3.15 -0.36 26.89
C SER A 579 -4.15 0.72 27.34
N GLU A 580 -4.68 0.57 28.55
CA GLU A 580 -5.65 1.54 29.10
C GLU A 580 -5.06 2.94 29.29
N ILE A 581 -3.76 3.07 29.56
CA ILE A 581 -3.10 4.37 29.68
C ILE A 581 -3.01 5.07 28.32
N LEU A 582 -2.64 4.33 27.25
CA LEU A 582 -2.62 4.89 25.89
C LEU A 582 -4.02 5.29 25.44
N CYS A 583 -5.06 4.55 25.85
CA CYS A 583 -6.44 4.96 25.63
C CYS A 583 -6.80 6.29 26.34
N ALA A 584 -6.31 6.50 27.56
CA ALA A 584 -6.53 7.74 28.29
C ALA A 584 -5.86 8.92 27.58
N ASN A 585 -4.64 8.72 27.08
CA ASN A 585 -3.90 9.72 26.31
C ASN A 585 -4.60 10.02 24.96
N ALA A 586 -5.00 8.99 24.22
CA ALA A 586 -5.77 9.12 22.99
C ALA A 586 -7.08 9.91 23.22
N LYS A 587 -7.82 9.63 24.31
CA LYS A 587 -9.01 10.42 24.68
C LYS A 587 -8.69 11.89 24.89
N GLN A 588 -7.57 12.22 25.53
CA GLN A 588 -7.17 13.60 25.76
C GLN A 588 -6.84 14.30 24.44
N VAL A 589 -6.10 13.64 23.53
CA VAL A 589 -5.79 14.18 22.20
C VAL A 589 -7.06 14.42 21.39
N LEU A 590 -7.97 13.46 21.33
CA LEU A 590 -9.25 13.59 20.62
C LEU A 590 -10.10 14.74 21.17
N ARG A 591 -10.23 14.83 22.50
CA ARG A 591 -10.95 15.95 23.16
C ARG A 591 -10.28 17.29 22.88
N GLY A 592 -8.94 17.34 22.88
CA GLY A 592 -8.17 18.52 22.52
C GLY A 592 -8.42 18.99 21.08
N ALA A 593 -8.63 18.06 20.15
CA ALA A 593 -9.07 18.36 18.78
C ALA A 593 -10.57 18.74 18.67
N GLY A 594 -11.32 18.71 19.78
CA GLY A 594 -12.77 18.96 19.80
C GLY A 594 -13.60 17.82 19.24
N LEU A 595 -13.08 16.59 19.27
CA LEU A 595 -13.82 15.36 18.96
C LEU A 595 -14.33 14.73 20.26
N HIS A 596 -15.64 14.54 20.35
CA HIS A 596 -16.25 13.86 21.49
C HIS A 596 -16.22 12.35 21.29
N ILE A 597 -15.87 11.63 22.35
CA ILE A 597 -15.86 10.16 22.37
C ILE A 597 -17.31 9.67 22.40
N THR A 598 -17.76 9.11 21.28
CA THR A 598 -19.12 8.57 21.11
C THR A 598 -19.14 7.06 21.33
N GLN A 599 -18.07 6.36 20.95
CA GLN A 599 -17.84 4.97 21.36
C GLN A 599 -16.86 4.94 22.54
N PRO A 600 -17.29 4.54 23.75
CA PRO A 600 -16.41 4.48 24.91
C PRO A 600 -15.28 3.46 24.69
N VAL A 601 -14.21 3.62 25.46
CA VAL A 601 -13.11 2.65 25.48
C VAL A 601 -13.64 1.31 25.97
N THR A 602 -13.56 0.31 25.11
CA THR A 602 -13.96 -1.06 25.40
C THR A 602 -12.85 -2.02 24.97
N PRO A 603 -12.60 -3.12 25.70
CA PRO A 603 -11.71 -4.17 25.23
C PRO A 603 -12.18 -4.67 23.86
N ASN A 604 -11.24 -4.83 22.93
CA ASN A 604 -11.53 -5.42 21.63
C ASN A 604 -11.61 -6.95 21.78
N PRO A 605 -12.72 -7.59 21.37
CA PRO A 605 -12.86 -9.05 21.42
C PRO A 605 -11.86 -9.78 20.51
N PHE A 606 -11.32 -9.10 19.50
CA PHE A 606 -10.32 -9.62 18.57
C PHE A 606 -8.93 -8.99 18.75
N ARG A 607 -8.63 -8.44 19.94
CA ARG A 607 -7.24 -8.05 20.27
C ARG A 607 -6.30 -9.23 20.11
N SER A 608 -5.01 -8.96 19.86
CA SER A 608 -4.01 -10.02 19.85
C SER A 608 -3.96 -10.69 21.22
N PRO A 609 -3.89 -12.03 21.28
CA PRO A 609 -3.68 -12.72 22.55
C PRO A 609 -2.24 -12.60 23.06
N VAL A 610 -1.29 -12.19 22.20
CA VAL A 610 0.12 -12.08 22.54
C VAL A 610 0.36 -10.77 23.30
N LYS A 611 0.79 -10.89 24.56
CA LYS A 611 1.16 -9.75 25.38
C LYS A 611 2.34 -9.02 24.76
N THR A 612 2.17 -7.72 24.56
CA THR A 612 3.23 -6.82 24.08
C THR A 612 4.00 -6.30 25.28
N HIS A 613 5.31 -6.46 25.26
CA HIS A 613 6.15 -6.05 26.37
C HIS A 613 6.69 -4.63 26.14
N CYS A 614 6.31 -3.68 26.99
CA CYS A 614 6.90 -2.35 27.01
C CYS A 614 8.21 -2.38 27.82
N LEU A 615 9.28 -1.77 27.30
CA LEU A 615 10.57 -1.75 28.01
C LEU A 615 10.49 -0.94 29.31
N SER A 616 9.63 0.08 29.35
CA SER A 616 9.58 1.08 30.43
C SER A 616 8.49 0.84 31.47
N ASN A 617 7.54 -0.08 31.24
CA ASN A 617 6.48 -0.41 32.20
C ASN A 617 5.86 -1.80 31.97
N ASN A 618 5.15 -2.30 32.99
CA ASN A 618 4.50 -3.62 33.03
C ASN A 618 3.00 -3.60 32.72
N LEU A 619 2.44 -2.45 32.32
CA LEU A 619 1.00 -2.36 32.12
C LEU A 619 0.53 -3.40 31.09
N PRO A 620 -0.62 -4.07 31.32
CA PRO A 620 -1.17 -5.02 30.36
C PRO A 620 -1.35 -4.34 29.01
N SER A 621 -0.72 -4.90 27.99
CA SER A 621 -0.66 -4.32 26.64
C SER A 621 -0.78 -5.41 25.60
N TYR A 622 -1.66 -5.20 24.62
CA TYR A 622 -1.95 -6.14 23.54
C TYR A 622 -2.16 -5.36 22.25
N SER A 623 -1.66 -5.85 21.10
CA SER A 623 -1.99 -5.22 19.82
C SER A 623 -3.51 -5.18 19.61
N ASN A 624 -4.02 -4.01 19.22
CA ASN A 624 -5.46 -3.72 19.14
C ASN A 624 -6.22 -4.01 20.44
N GLY A 625 -5.60 -3.81 21.61
CA GLY A 625 -6.14 -4.17 22.92
C GLY A 625 -7.52 -3.58 23.22
N PHE A 626 -7.69 -2.31 22.91
CA PHE A 626 -8.90 -1.54 23.18
C PHE A 626 -9.33 -0.77 21.94
N VAL A 627 -10.64 -0.52 21.83
CA VAL A 627 -11.23 0.30 20.77
C VAL A 627 -11.99 1.47 21.39
N LEU A 628 -11.92 2.63 20.73
CA LEU A 628 -12.70 3.83 21.03
C LEU A 628 -13.07 4.54 19.73
N GLY A 629 -14.08 5.40 19.74
CA GLY A 629 -14.53 6.05 18.52
C GLY A 629 -15.20 7.39 18.74
N VAL A 630 -15.28 8.15 17.64
CA VAL A 630 -15.84 9.50 17.55
C VAL A 630 -16.79 9.56 16.36
N ASN A 631 -17.79 10.45 16.41
CA ASN A 631 -18.81 10.62 15.37
C ASN A 631 -19.58 9.33 15.02
N THR A 632 -19.70 8.39 15.97
CA THR A 632 -20.28 7.05 15.75
C THR A 632 -21.79 7.02 15.89
#